data_AF-A0A936ZDS7-F1
#
_entry.id   AF-A0A936ZDS7-F1
#
_cell.length_a   1.000
_cell.length_b   1.000
_cell.length_c   1.000
_cell.angle_alpha   90.00
_cell.angle_beta   90.00
_cell.angle_gamma   90.00
#
_symmetry.space_group_name_H-M   'P 1'
#
loop_
_entity.id
_entity.type
_entity.pdbx_description
1 polymer ?
#
loop_
_entity_poly.entity_id
_entity_poly.type
_entity_poly.pdbx_seq_one_letter_code
_entity_poly.pdbx_strand_id
1 'polypeptide(L)'
;MSTMNISLPDNLKAFVDEQVSQRGYGTSSEYVRELIRRDKDRLQLRNLLLAGASSPPTAPVNEAYFEGLRERVRRRDGVSPKARRGA
;
A
#
# COMPACT_ATOMS: atom_id res chain seq x y z
N MET A 1 -23.16 2.20 -12.56
CA MET A 1 -21.97 1.33 -12.71
C MET A 1 -21.86 0.93 -14.16
N SER A 2 -20.66 0.91 -14.73
CA SER A 2 -20.44 0.32 -16.07
C SER A 2 -20.33 -1.19 -15.94
N THR A 3 -20.92 -1.92 -16.89
CA THR A 3 -20.83 -3.39 -16.97
C THR A 3 -19.63 -3.80 -17.83
N MET A 4 -19.01 -4.92 -17.49
CA MET A 4 -17.91 -5.52 -18.24
C MET A 4 -18.20 -7.02 -18.39
N ASN A 5 -18.25 -7.50 -19.63
CA ASN A 5 -18.45 -8.91 -19.93
C ASN A 5 -17.10 -9.58 -20.18
N ILE A 6 -16.87 -10.73 -19.54
CA ILE A 6 -15.62 -11.48 -19.64
C ILE A 6 -15.97 -12.94 -19.94
N SER A 7 -15.43 -13.49 -21.03
CA SER A 7 -15.51 -14.92 -21.32
C SER A 7 -14.31 -15.62 -20.71
N LEU A 8 -14.56 -16.68 -19.95
CA LEU A 8 -13.53 -17.49 -19.32
C LEU A 8 -13.61 -18.92 -19.88
N PRO A 9 -12.46 -19.57 -20.18
CA PRO A 9 -12.44 -21.01 -20.40
C PRO A 9 -12.90 -21.75 -19.13
N ASP A 10 -13.43 -22.97 -19.31
CA ASP A 10 -14.08 -23.73 -18.23
C ASP A 10 -13.21 -23.92 -16.99
N ASN A 11 -11.91 -24.13 -17.16
CA ASN A 11 -10.96 -24.28 -16.05
C ASN A 11 -10.85 -23.01 -15.20
N LEU A 12 -10.84 -21.82 -15.81
CA LEU A 12 -10.80 -20.55 -15.09
C LEU A 12 -12.14 -20.25 -14.43
N LYS A 13 -13.25 -20.61 -15.06
CA LYS A 13 -14.58 -20.50 -14.45
C LYS A 13 -14.67 -21.35 -13.18
N ALA A 14 -14.27 -22.63 -13.27
CA ALA A 14 -14.28 -23.54 -12.13
C ALA A 14 -13.43 -23.02 -10.97
N PHE A 15 -12.24 -22.48 -11.27
CA PHE A 15 -11.39 -21.84 -10.27
C PHE A 15 -12.08 -20.64 -9.60
N VAL A 16 -12.71 -19.76 -10.38
CA VAL A 16 -13.45 -18.61 -9.83
C VAL A 16 -14.59 -19.07 -8.92
N ASP A 17 -15.37 -20.07 -9.33
CA ASP A 17 -16.48 -20.61 -8.54
C ASP A 17 -15.98 -21.21 -7.21
N GLU A 18 -14.84 -21.90 -7.23
CA GLU A 18 -14.18 -22.39 -6.02
C GLU A 18 -13.77 -21.23 -5.09
N GLN A 19 -13.15 -20.18 -5.62
CA GLN A 19 -12.76 -19.02 -4.81
C GLN A 19 -13.98 -18.29 -4.21
N VAL A 20 -15.09 -18.21 -4.95
CA VAL A 20 -16.34 -17.63 -4.47
C VAL A 20 -16.88 -18.44 -3.29
N SER A 21 -16.97 -19.77 -3.43
CA SER A 21 -17.48 -20.65 -2.38
C SER A 21 -16.60 -20.69 -1.12
N GLN A 22 -15.27 -20.75 -1.28
CA GLN A 22 -14.34 -20.92 -0.15
C GLN A 22 -14.07 -19.63 0.62
N ARG A 23 -14.03 -18.48 -0.08
CA ARG A 23 -13.65 -17.19 0.51
C ARG A 23 -14.84 -16.29 0.84
N GLY A 24 -16.07 -16.80 0.69
CA GLY A 24 -17.29 -16.11 1.08
C GLY A 24 -17.66 -14.93 0.19
N TYR A 25 -17.22 -14.91 -1.07
CA TYR A 25 -17.71 -13.89 -2.02
C TYR A 25 -19.15 -14.21 -2.41
N GLY A 26 -19.97 -13.18 -2.63
CA GLY A 26 -21.36 -13.35 -3.04
C GLY A 26 -21.52 -13.64 -4.54
N THR A 27 -20.55 -13.23 -5.37
CA THR A 27 -20.58 -13.43 -6.83
C THR A 27 -19.19 -13.51 -7.45
N SER A 28 -19.07 -14.12 -8.63
CA SER A 28 -17.84 -14.10 -9.45
C SER A 28 -17.38 -12.67 -9.75
N SER A 29 -18.33 -11.75 -10.02
CA SER A 29 -18.03 -10.33 -10.26
C SER A 29 -17.45 -9.62 -9.04
N GLU A 30 -17.79 -10.06 -7.82
CA GLU A 30 -17.16 -9.55 -6.60
C GLU A 30 -15.72 -10.04 -6.46
N TYR A 31 -15.48 -11.33 -6.68
CA TYR A 31 -14.14 -11.88 -6.67
C TYR A 31 -13.22 -11.19 -7.69
N VAL A 32 -13.70 -11.00 -8.92
CA VAL A 32 -12.92 -10.33 -9.98
C VAL A 32 -12.63 -8.87 -9.63
N ARG A 33 -13.60 -8.13 -9.06
CA ARG A 33 -13.36 -6.75 -8.60
C ARG A 33 -12.29 -6.69 -7.53
N GLU A 34 -12.28 -7.63 -6.61
CA GLU A 34 -11.27 -7.70 -5.57
C GLU A 34 -9.88 -8.05 -6.13
N LEU A 35 -9.79 -8.99 -7.09
CA LEU A 35 -8.55 -9.26 -7.80
C LEU A 35 -7.98 -8.01 -8.50
N ILE A 36 -8.83 -7.23 -9.15
CA ILE A 36 -8.43 -5.99 -9.83
C ILE A 36 -7.88 -4.97 -8.81
N ARG A 37 -8.51 -4.82 -7.63
CA ARG A 37 -7.99 -3.93 -6.58
C ARG A 37 -6.61 -4.37 -6.11
N ARG A 38 -6.44 -5.66 -5.83
CA ARG A 38 -5.15 -6.21 -5.39
C ARG A 38 -4.06 -6.03 -6.44
N ASP A 39 -4.38 -6.22 -7.72
CA ASP A 39 -3.42 -5.98 -8.79
C ASP A 39 -3.06 -4.49 -8.90
N LYS A 40 -4.04 -3.59 -8.77
CA LYS A 40 -3.79 -2.14 -8.72
C LYS A 40 -2.86 -1.78 -7.56
N ASP A 41 -3.10 -2.31 -6.37
CA ASP A 41 -2.26 -2.05 -5.18
C ASP A 41 -0.84 -2.58 -5.39
N ARG A 42 -0.70 -3.78 -5.99
CA ARG A 42 0.59 -4.37 -6.33
C ARG A 42 1.36 -3.51 -7.36
N LEU A 43 0.68 -3.01 -8.38
CA LEU A 43 1.28 -2.12 -9.38
C LEU A 43 1.68 -0.78 -8.76
N GLN A 44 0.87 -0.22 -7.86
CA GLN A 44 1.20 0.99 -7.12
C GLN A 44 2.46 0.80 -6.27
N LEU A 45 2.55 -0.28 -5.50
CA LEU A 45 3.74 -0.60 -4.71
C LEU A 45 4.97 -0.78 -5.60
N ARG A 46 4.84 -1.51 -6.71
CA ARG A 46 5.93 -1.70 -7.68
C ARG A 46 6.45 -0.36 -8.20
N ASN A 47 5.56 0.56 -8.55
CA ASN A 47 5.94 1.87 -9.06
C ASN A 47 6.67 2.71 -7.99
N LEU A 48 6.25 2.65 -6.72
CA LEU A 48 6.95 3.31 -5.62
C LEU A 48 8.35 2.75 -5.41
N LEU A 49 8.52 1.42 -5.48
CA LEU A 49 9.83 0.78 -5.38
C LEU A 49 10.76 1.20 -6.53
N LEU A 50 10.25 1.24 -7.76
CA LEU A 50 11.02 1.70 -8.92
C LEU A 50 11.41 3.18 -8.80
N ALA A 51 10.49 4.02 -8.31
CA ALA A 51 10.78 5.42 -8.05
C ALA A 51 11.88 5.59 -6.99
N GLY A 52 11.81 4.81 -5.90
CA GLY A 52 12.86 4.79 -4.86
C GLY A 52 14.20 4.29 -5.40
N ALA A 53 14.22 3.21 -6.18
CA ALA A 53 15.44 2.68 -6.79
C ALA A 53 16.07 3.64 -7.80
N SER A 54 15.26 4.45 -8.48
CA SER A 54 15.72 5.46 -9.43
C SER A 54 16.12 6.78 -8.76
N SER A 55 15.92 6.91 -7.44
CA SER A 55 16.25 8.13 -6.71
C SER A 55 17.76 8.22 -6.43
N PRO A 56 18.32 9.44 -6.32
CA PRO A 56 19.72 9.61 -5.95
C PRO A 56 20.04 8.95 -4.61
N PRO A 57 21.20 8.27 -4.48
CA PRO A 57 21.65 7.75 -3.19
C PRO A 57 21.75 8.86 -2.16
N THR A 58 21.31 8.57 -0.94
CA THR A 58 21.47 9.48 0.19
C THR A 58 22.67 9.08 1.05
N ALA A 59 23.08 9.96 1.96
CA ALA A 59 24.00 9.58 3.02
C ALA A 59 23.43 8.41 3.85
N PRO A 60 24.29 7.58 4.47
CA PRO A 60 23.86 6.51 5.36
C PRO A 60 22.90 7.02 6.44
N VAL A 61 21.78 6.33 6.59
CA VAL A 61 20.78 6.64 7.62
C VAL A 61 21.30 6.14 8.97
N ASN A 62 21.36 7.03 9.96
CA ASN A 62 21.84 6.75 11.31
C ASN A 62 20.90 7.34 12.38
N GLU A 63 21.26 7.19 13.66
CA GLU A 63 20.49 7.72 14.79
C GLU A 63 20.23 9.24 14.65
N ALA A 64 21.27 10.02 14.37
CA ALA A 64 21.21 11.47 14.23
C ALA A 64 20.27 11.92 13.09
N TYR A 65 20.24 11.18 11.99
CA TYR A 65 19.28 11.41 10.91
C TYR A 65 17.83 11.32 11.41
N PHE A 66 17.50 10.28 12.18
CA PHE A 66 16.15 10.11 12.73
C PHE A 66 15.82 11.11 13.85
N GLU A 67 16.80 11.50 14.67
CA GLU A 67 16.63 12.59 15.65
C GLU A 67 16.27 13.91 14.96
N GLY A 68 17.06 14.33 13.97
CA GLY A 68 16.79 15.54 13.20
C GLY A 68 15.43 15.48 12.47
N LEU A 69 15.05 14.30 11.95
CA LEU A 69 13.74 14.10 11.33
C LEU A 69 12.60 14.31 12.34
N ARG A 70 12.70 13.74 13.54
CA ARG A 70 11.70 13.89 14.61
C ARG A 70 11.61 15.32 15.12
N GLU A 71 12.74 16.01 15.29
CA GLU A 71 12.75 17.43 15.66
C GLU A 71 12.08 18.31 14.62
N ARG A 72 12.27 18.01 13.34
CA ARG A 72 11.63 18.75 12.24
C ARG A 72 10.11 18.56 12.25
N VAL A 73 9.62 17.35 12.50
CA VAL A 73 8.17 17.08 12.64
C VAL A 73 7.60 17.82 13.85
N ARG A 74 8.23 17.70 15.03
CA ARG A 74 7.79 18.38 16.27
C ARG A 74 7.72 19.91 16.11
N ARG A 75 8.70 20.50 15.41
CA ARG A 75 8.69 21.94 15.09
C ARG A 75 7.53 22.34 14.18
N ARG A 76 7.14 21.47 13.25
CA ARG A 76 6.02 21.70 12.33
C ARG A 76 4.67 21.59 13.04
N ASP A 77 4.56 20.67 14.00
CA ASP A 77 3.32 20.41 14.75
C ASP A 77 3.15 21.31 15.99
N GLY A 78 4.03 22.31 16.18
CA GLY A 78 3.95 23.26 17.30
C GLY A 78 4.19 22.66 18.69
N VAL A 79 4.60 21.39 18.78
CA VAL A 79 4.92 20.74 20.05
C VAL A 79 6.31 21.20 20.50
N SER A 80 6.34 22.33 21.19
CA SER A 80 7.55 22.82 21.85
C SER A 80 8.04 21.76 22.85
N PRO A 81 9.33 21.36 22.84
CA PRO A 81 9.87 20.52 23.89
C PRO A 81 9.77 21.30 25.20
N LYS A 82 8.97 20.81 26.14
CA LYS A 82 8.86 21.39 27.48
C LYS A 82 10.27 21.45 28.06
N ALA A 83 10.79 22.67 28.21
CA ALA A 83 12.10 22.93 28.79
C ALA A 83 12.19 22.17 30.12
N ARG A 84 13.17 21.26 30.23
CA ARG A 84 13.60 20.74 31.52
C ARG A 84 14.24 21.90 32.28
N ARG A 85 13.43 22.67 33.01
CA ARG A 85 13.88 23.61 34.02
C ARG A 85 14.12 22.85 35.32
N GLY A 86 15.38 22.86 35.76
CA GLY A 86 15.78 23.04 37.15
C GLY A 86 15.52 21.89 38.13
N ALA A 87 16.61 21.25 38.55
CA ALA A 87 17.03 21.33 39.94
C ALA A 87 18.43 21.97 39.96
#